data_AF-A0A552JDV7-F1
#
_entry.id   AF-A0A552JDV7-F1
#
_cell.length_a   1.000
_cell.length_b   1.000
_cell.length_c   1.000
_cell.angle_alpha   90.00
_cell.angle_beta   90.00
_cell.angle_gamma   90.00
#
_symmetry.space_group_name_H-M   'P 1'
#
loop_
_entity.id
_entity.type
_entity.pdbx_description
1 polymer ?
#
loop_
_entity_poly.entity_id
_entity_poly.type
_entity_poly.pdbx_seq_one_letter_code
_entity_poly.pdbx_strand_id
1 'polypeptide(L)'
;MTTVSLPHASLTIPLALALTSVGAAPSLAQLSSLPGVGSVTGQTTLINPPLNATLNPFTTSGGAVVPPLESDVTAFLWLEQTDFNLTSNLLADITVPGFYNQQSQLPAANGTIAAGTKINSYYLYTNAVGTQPLGPTNPTYTGVINFEEEIIGLFTTAANVTLSGDIFELPGTIYLPGNAQGLGTTLSPLRDQLNLSADLKQLAFTFTTGPASDQIRILTKAATPFVSTPEPSNLVGLGLIGLGVFFKGRLTKKKQAPKDA
;
A
#
# COMPACT_ATOMS: atom_id res chain seq x y z
N MET A 1 -27.51 59.47 -43.53
CA MET A 1 -27.92 58.10 -43.14
C MET A 1 -27.48 57.19 -44.25
N THR A 2 -26.33 56.53 -44.07
CA THR A 2 -25.69 55.74 -45.11
C THR A 2 -25.57 54.33 -44.57
N THR A 3 -26.37 53.43 -45.13
CA THR A 3 -26.32 51.99 -44.84
C THR A 3 -25.09 51.39 -45.50
N VAL A 4 -24.18 50.86 -44.69
CA VAL A 4 -23.05 50.04 -45.16
C VAL A 4 -23.41 48.58 -44.95
N SER A 5 -23.44 47.84 -46.04
CA SER A 5 -23.59 46.39 -46.13
C SER A 5 -22.26 45.70 -45.77
N LEU A 6 -22.32 44.61 -45.01
CA LEU A 6 -21.23 43.65 -44.86
C LEU A 6 -21.77 42.23 -45.06
N PRO A 7 -21.00 41.33 -45.71
CA PRO A 7 -21.49 40.05 -46.21
C PRO A 7 -21.65 38.98 -45.12
N HIS A 8 -22.64 38.10 -45.32
CA HIS A 8 -22.83 36.86 -44.60
C HIS A 8 -21.59 35.96 -44.72
N ALA A 9 -20.94 35.67 -43.59
CA ALA A 9 -20.03 34.53 -43.46
C ALA A 9 -20.84 33.36 -42.90
N SER A 10 -21.34 32.48 -43.77
CA SER A 10 -21.86 31.18 -43.36
C SER A 10 -20.70 30.28 -42.95
N LEU A 11 -20.48 30.14 -41.65
CA LEU A 11 -19.54 29.15 -41.13
C LEU A 11 -20.26 27.81 -41.04
N THR A 12 -20.13 26.99 -42.08
CA THR A 12 -20.59 25.59 -42.06
C THR A 12 -19.63 24.81 -41.16
N ILE A 13 -20.00 24.63 -39.89
CA ILE A 13 -19.33 23.68 -39.01
C ILE A 13 -19.83 22.29 -39.43
N PRO A 14 -18.97 21.36 -39.88
CA PRO A 14 -19.42 20.01 -40.15
C PRO A 14 -19.91 19.41 -38.83
N LEU A 15 -21.15 18.91 -38.85
CA LEU A 15 -21.72 18.09 -37.79
C LEU A 15 -20.89 16.81 -37.70
N ALA A 16 -19.81 16.86 -36.93
CA ALA A 16 -19.12 15.67 -36.48
C ALA A 16 -20.14 14.93 -35.60
N LEU A 17 -20.64 13.83 -36.14
CA LEU A 17 -21.36 12.80 -35.40
C LEU A 17 -20.41 12.34 -34.29
N ALA A 18 -20.50 12.98 -33.12
CA ALA A 18 -19.82 12.52 -31.92
C ALA A 18 -20.47 11.19 -31.59
N LEU A 19 -19.80 10.12 -32.02
CA LEU A 19 -20.04 8.77 -31.57
C LEU A 19 -19.98 8.85 -30.05
N THR A 20 -21.14 8.81 -29.38
CA THR A 20 -21.20 8.64 -27.94
C THR A 20 -20.69 7.24 -27.69
N SER A 21 -19.37 7.10 -27.56
CA SER A 21 -18.80 5.98 -26.84
C SER A 21 -19.37 6.11 -25.44
N VAL A 22 -20.40 5.33 -25.15
CA VAL A 22 -20.78 4.98 -23.78
C VAL A 22 -19.48 4.45 -23.19
N GLY A 23 -18.78 5.31 -22.45
CA GLY A 23 -17.56 4.94 -21.76
C GLY A 23 -17.98 3.85 -20.81
N ALA A 24 -17.59 2.61 -21.11
CA ALA A 24 -17.66 1.54 -20.14
C ALA A 24 -16.94 2.07 -18.90
N ALA A 25 -17.62 2.09 -17.76
CA ALA A 25 -16.93 2.27 -16.49
C ALA A 25 -15.76 1.28 -16.48
N PRO A 26 -14.54 1.69 -16.12
CA PRO A 26 -13.42 0.75 -16.07
C PRO A 26 -13.86 -0.43 -15.22
N SER A 27 -13.96 -1.61 -15.84
CA SER A 27 -14.35 -2.83 -15.15
C SER A 27 -13.38 -3.03 -14.00
N LEU A 28 -13.89 -3.25 -12.78
CA LEU A 28 -13.08 -3.52 -11.61
C LEU A 28 -12.20 -4.74 -11.92
N ALA A 29 -10.90 -4.53 -12.08
CA ALA A 29 -9.97 -5.60 -12.45
C ALA A 29 -9.60 -6.37 -11.19
N GLN A 30 -10.13 -7.58 -11.06
CA GLN A 30 -9.68 -8.52 -10.04
C GLN A 30 -8.24 -8.95 -10.34
N LEU A 31 -7.40 -8.92 -9.31
CA LEU A 31 -6.00 -9.28 -9.38
C LEU A 31 -5.78 -10.68 -8.82
N SER A 32 -4.77 -11.37 -9.34
CA SER A 32 -4.29 -12.63 -8.79
C SER A 32 -3.35 -12.43 -7.60
N SER A 33 -2.76 -11.24 -7.45
CA SER A 33 -1.81 -10.91 -6.39
C SER A 33 -1.68 -9.39 -6.19
N LEU A 34 -1.19 -9.00 -5.02
CA LEU A 34 -0.67 -7.66 -4.72
C LEU A 34 0.77 -7.81 -4.20
N PRO A 35 1.69 -6.87 -4.52
CA PRO A 35 3.01 -6.83 -3.91
C PRO A 35 2.94 -6.95 -2.38
N GLY A 36 3.79 -7.78 -1.76
CA GLY A 36 3.84 -7.98 -0.31
C GLY A 36 2.66 -8.76 0.31
N VAL A 37 1.67 -9.18 -0.49
CA VAL A 37 0.58 -10.05 -0.06
C VAL A 37 0.86 -11.48 -0.55
N GLY A 38 1.21 -12.37 0.39
CA GLY A 38 1.52 -13.76 0.08
C GLY A 38 0.27 -14.61 -0.22
N SER A 39 -0.84 -14.37 0.49
CA SER A 39 -2.13 -15.01 0.17
C SER A 39 -3.32 -14.32 0.83
N VAL A 40 -4.51 -14.51 0.25
CA VAL A 40 -5.78 -14.16 0.88
C VAL A 40 -6.74 -15.36 0.88
N THR A 41 -7.56 -15.48 1.90
CA THR A 41 -8.64 -16.48 1.99
C THR A 41 -9.94 -15.84 2.49
N GLY A 42 -11.04 -16.58 2.38
CA GLY A 42 -12.37 -16.09 2.75
C GLY A 42 -12.97 -15.21 1.65
N GLN A 43 -13.60 -14.11 2.06
CA GLN A 43 -14.35 -13.20 1.18
C GLN A 43 -13.51 -12.05 0.61
N THR A 44 -12.19 -12.10 0.76
CA THR A 44 -11.27 -11.06 0.29
C THR A 44 -10.99 -11.20 -1.20
N THR A 45 -11.20 -10.13 -1.97
CA THR A 45 -10.81 -10.03 -3.38
C THR A 45 -9.78 -8.93 -3.56
N LEU A 46 -8.68 -9.26 -4.24
CA LEU A 46 -7.64 -8.30 -4.61
C LEU A 46 -8.09 -7.54 -5.86
N ILE A 47 -7.99 -6.22 -5.84
CA ILE A 47 -8.39 -5.36 -6.97
C ILE A 47 -7.37 -4.28 -7.23
N ASN A 48 -7.39 -3.71 -8.43
CA ASN A 48 -6.82 -2.38 -8.64
C ASN A 48 -7.60 -1.34 -7.84
N PRO A 49 -6.97 -0.21 -7.43
CA PRO A 49 -7.65 0.89 -6.76
C PRO A 49 -8.92 1.30 -7.54
N PRO A 50 -10.09 1.34 -6.88
CA PRO A 50 -11.35 1.66 -7.55
C PRO A 50 -11.41 3.16 -7.88
N LEU A 51 -12.31 3.54 -8.79
CA LEU A 51 -12.60 4.96 -9.02
C LEU A 51 -13.46 5.57 -7.89
N ASN A 52 -14.35 4.77 -7.29
CA ASN A 52 -15.29 5.21 -6.25
C ASN A 52 -15.30 4.23 -5.06
N ALA A 53 -14.65 4.62 -3.97
CA ALA A 53 -14.72 3.96 -2.66
C ALA A 53 -15.55 4.80 -1.66
N THR A 54 -16.59 5.47 -2.16
CA THR A 54 -17.57 6.20 -1.33
C THR A 54 -18.91 5.45 -1.29
N LEU A 55 -19.83 5.93 -0.45
CA LEU A 55 -21.19 5.36 -0.35
C LEU A 55 -22.13 5.80 -1.48
N ASN A 56 -21.78 6.84 -2.25
CA ASN A 56 -22.68 7.46 -3.21
C ASN A 56 -22.10 7.42 -4.63
N PRO A 57 -22.94 7.33 -5.67
CA PRO A 57 -22.47 7.52 -7.03
C PRO A 57 -21.99 8.95 -7.26
N PHE A 58 -21.06 9.14 -8.19
CA PHE A 58 -20.66 10.48 -8.65
C PHE A 58 -20.64 10.56 -10.17
N THR A 59 -20.71 11.78 -10.71
CA THR A 59 -20.64 12.02 -12.16
C THR A 59 -19.28 12.62 -12.52
N THR A 60 -18.55 11.94 -13.40
CA THR A 60 -17.30 12.46 -13.99
C THR A 60 -17.54 13.74 -14.79
N SER A 61 -16.48 14.50 -15.08
CA SER A 61 -16.56 15.68 -15.95
C SER A 61 -17.07 15.37 -17.37
N GLY A 62 -16.92 14.13 -17.83
CA GLY A 62 -17.46 13.63 -19.09
C GLY A 62 -18.93 13.18 -19.04
N GLY A 63 -19.61 13.33 -17.89
CA GLY A 63 -21.01 12.95 -17.73
C GLY A 63 -21.26 11.48 -17.40
N ALA A 64 -20.22 10.64 -17.32
CA ALA A 64 -20.37 9.25 -16.92
C ALA A 64 -20.64 9.15 -15.41
N VAL A 65 -21.69 8.41 -15.04
CA VAL A 65 -22.02 8.07 -13.65
C VAL A 65 -21.19 6.88 -13.20
N VAL A 66 -20.50 7.04 -12.07
CA VAL A 66 -19.65 6.02 -11.45
C VAL A 66 -20.37 5.53 -10.20
N PRO A 67 -20.84 4.27 -10.15
CA PRO A 67 -21.49 3.73 -8.96
C PRO A 67 -20.50 3.58 -7.80
N PRO A 68 -20.97 3.49 -6.55
CA PRO A 68 -20.12 3.10 -5.43
C PRO A 68 -19.59 1.67 -5.63
N LEU A 69 -18.41 1.37 -5.09
CA LEU A 69 -17.94 0.00 -4.95
C LEU A 69 -18.74 -0.67 -3.82
N GLU A 70 -19.52 -1.70 -4.13
CA GLU A 70 -20.38 -2.39 -3.17
C GLU A 70 -20.48 -3.89 -3.46
N SER A 71 -20.66 -4.69 -2.43
CA SER A 71 -20.92 -6.14 -2.50
C SER A 71 -21.41 -6.64 -1.16
N ASP A 72 -22.42 -7.53 -1.15
CA ASP A 72 -22.89 -8.20 0.07
C ASP A 72 -22.02 -9.39 0.48
N VAL A 73 -21.05 -9.78 -0.36
CA VAL A 73 -20.28 -11.02 -0.17
C VAL A 73 -18.78 -10.85 -0.35
N THR A 74 -18.30 -9.65 -0.66
CA THR A 74 -16.89 -9.38 -0.99
C THR A 74 -16.32 -8.24 -0.15
N ALA A 75 -15.18 -8.52 0.48
CA ALA A 75 -14.28 -7.49 1.00
C ALA A 75 -13.21 -7.19 -0.06
N PHE A 76 -12.99 -5.92 -0.35
CA PHE A 76 -12.05 -5.50 -1.38
C PHE A 76 -10.74 -5.07 -0.74
N LEU A 77 -9.62 -5.55 -1.28
CA LEU A 77 -8.27 -5.17 -0.86
C LEU A 77 -7.52 -4.62 -2.07
N TRP A 78 -6.92 -3.44 -1.92
CA TRP A 78 -6.00 -2.89 -2.92
C TRP A 78 -4.76 -2.29 -2.28
N LEU A 79 -3.71 -2.15 -3.08
CA LEU A 79 -2.49 -1.44 -2.74
C LEU A 79 -2.66 0.06 -3.02
N GLU A 80 -2.39 0.90 -2.03
CA GLU A 80 -2.37 2.35 -2.17
C GLU A 80 -0.97 2.89 -2.46
N GLN A 81 0.04 2.41 -1.73
CA GLN A 81 1.41 2.92 -1.88
C GLN A 81 2.41 1.77 -1.77
N THR A 82 3.49 1.87 -2.53
CA THR A 82 4.59 0.90 -2.52
C THR A 82 5.91 1.62 -2.23
N ASP A 83 6.75 1.03 -1.38
CA ASP A 83 8.08 1.56 -1.04
C ASP A 83 8.07 3.03 -0.56
N PHE A 84 6.98 3.47 0.05
CA PHE A 84 6.78 4.86 0.47
C PHE A 84 7.63 5.18 1.69
N ASN A 85 8.40 6.26 1.64
CA ASN A 85 9.23 6.69 2.76
C ASN A 85 8.48 7.71 3.63
N LEU A 86 8.17 7.33 4.87
CA LEU A 86 7.52 8.23 5.83
C LEU A 86 8.39 9.47 6.09
N THR A 87 7.81 10.65 5.96
CA THR A 87 8.51 11.93 6.20
C THR A 87 8.35 12.43 7.64
N SER A 88 7.40 11.85 8.38
CA SER A 88 7.11 12.17 9.77
C SER A 88 6.68 10.91 10.52
N ASN A 89 6.70 10.98 11.86
CA ASN A 89 6.17 9.89 12.67
C ASN A 89 4.67 9.76 12.44
N LEU A 90 4.20 8.52 12.33
CA LEU A 90 2.78 8.22 12.17
C LEU A 90 2.28 7.43 13.37
N LEU A 91 1.08 7.76 13.85
CA LEU A 91 0.44 7.09 14.97
C LEU A 91 -0.61 6.10 14.45
N ALA A 92 -0.36 4.81 14.61
CA ALA A 92 -1.29 3.74 14.23
C ALA A 92 -2.12 3.28 15.43
N ASP A 93 -3.37 2.89 15.20
CA ASP A 93 -4.27 2.39 16.25
C ASP A 93 -3.74 1.08 16.84
N ILE A 94 -3.27 0.16 16.00
CA ILE A 94 -2.78 -1.16 16.41
C ILE A 94 -1.39 -1.40 15.82
N THR A 95 -0.41 -1.72 16.67
CA THR A 95 0.96 -2.11 16.29
C THR A 95 1.47 -3.34 17.05
N VAL A 96 0.59 -3.98 17.82
CA VAL A 96 0.94 -5.15 18.63
C VAL A 96 -0.01 -6.31 18.33
N PRO A 97 0.45 -7.56 18.38
CA PRO A 97 -0.40 -8.72 18.17
C PRO A 97 -1.58 -8.73 19.14
N GLY A 98 -2.71 -9.28 18.70
CA GLY A 98 -3.87 -9.40 19.57
C GLY A 98 -5.19 -9.57 18.83
N PHE A 99 -6.23 -9.83 19.62
CA PHE A 99 -7.61 -9.90 19.18
C PHE A 99 -8.36 -8.66 19.64
N TYR A 100 -8.96 -7.96 18.68
CA TYR A 100 -9.63 -6.68 18.84
C TYR A 100 -11.07 -6.78 18.33
N ASN A 101 -12.02 -6.77 19.24
CA ASN A 101 -13.47 -6.78 18.99
C ASN A 101 -14.24 -5.75 19.84
N GLN A 102 -13.53 -4.90 20.60
CA GLN A 102 -14.05 -3.79 21.39
C GLN A 102 -13.06 -2.62 21.43
N GLN A 103 -13.55 -1.37 21.42
CA GLN A 103 -12.69 -0.17 21.36
C GLN A 103 -11.72 -0.12 22.55
N SER A 104 -12.16 -0.62 23.71
CA SER A 104 -11.37 -0.72 24.93
C SER A 104 -10.16 -1.66 24.84
N GLN A 105 -10.07 -2.48 23.79
CA GLN A 105 -8.92 -3.35 23.55
C GLN A 105 -7.85 -2.69 22.67
N LEU A 106 -8.16 -1.56 22.03
CA LEU A 106 -7.12 -0.81 21.36
C LEU A 106 -6.08 -0.35 22.40
N PRO A 107 -4.79 -0.38 22.04
CA PRO A 107 -3.73 0.16 22.88
C PRO A 107 -4.09 1.56 23.39
N ALA A 108 -3.92 1.81 24.70
CA ALA A 108 -4.25 3.09 25.32
C ALA A 108 -3.43 4.27 24.75
N ALA A 109 -2.26 3.96 24.19
CA ALA A 109 -1.48 4.87 23.37
C ALA A 109 -1.26 4.24 21.99
N ASN A 110 -1.50 5.02 20.94
CA ASN A 110 -1.22 4.62 19.57
C ASN A 110 0.24 4.21 19.43
N GLY A 111 0.50 3.19 18.61
CA GLY A 111 1.86 2.81 18.27
C GLY A 111 2.48 3.81 17.31
N THR A 112 3.75 4.17 17.54
CA THR A 112 4.47 5.10 16.67
C THR A 112 5.25 4.36 15.61
N ILE A 113 4.99 4.66 14.33
CA ILE A 113 5.83 4.30 13.20
C ILE A 113 6.76 5.48 12.93
N ALA A 114 8.07 5.25 13.02
CA ALA A 114 9.05 6.32 12.94
C ALA A 114 9.17 6.90 11.51
N ALA A 115 9.46 8.20 11.42
CA ALA A 115 9.89 8.85 10.19
C ALA A 115 11.12 8.12 9.59
N GLY A 116 11.20 8.08 8.26
CA GLY A 116 12.23 7.35 7.52
C GLY A 116 11.95 5.85 7.36
N THR A 117 10.89 5.32 7.97
CA THR A 117 10.45 3.94 7.70
C THR A 117 9.92 3.86 6.27
N LYS A 118 10.40 2.88 5.49
CA LYS A 118 9.80 2.52 4.20
C LYS A 118 8.65 1.55 4.40
N ILE A 119 7.51 1.85 3.80
CA ILE A 119 6.26 1.12 4.00
C ILE A 119 5.57 0.76 2.69
N ASN A 120 4.70 -0.24 2.73
CA ASN A 120 3.61 -0.40 1.77
C ASN A 120 2.28 -0.10 2.47
N SER A 121 1.34 0.53 1.77
CA SER A 121 0.00 0.84 2.28
C SER A 121 -1.05 0.05 1.49
N TYR A 122 -1.95 -0.60 2.21
CA TYR A 122 -3.08 -1.32 1.65
C TYR A 122 -4.38 -0.82 2.27
N TYR A 123 -5.45 -0.85 1.51
CA TYR A 123 -6.78 -0.45 1.96
C TYR A 123 -7.73 -1.63 1.85
N LEU A 124 -8.32 -2.02 2.98
CA LEU A 124 -9.35 -3.06 3.06
C LEU A 124 -10.70 -2.36 3.25
N TYR A 125 -11.68 -2.72 2.43
CA TYR A 125 -12.96 -2.04 2.34
C TYR A 125 -14.13 -3.01 2.18
N THR A 126 -15.18 -2.81 2.96
CA THR A 126 -16.47 -3.49 2.81
C THR A 126 -17.57 -2.45 2.72
N ASN A 127 -18.49 -2.64 1.78
CA ASN A 127 -19.65 -1.78 1.60
C ASN A 127 -20.78 -2.65 1.08
N ALA A 128 -21.84 -2.79 1.88
CA ALA A 128 -23.01 -3.57 1.51
C ALA A 128 -23.71 -2.94 0.30
N VAL A 129 -24.44 -3.75 -0.47
CA VAL A 129 -25.19 -3.24 -1.62
C VAL A 129 -26.34 -2.36 -1.13
N GLY A 130 -26.33 -1.11 -1.57
CA GLY A 130 -27.28 -0.08 -1.15
C GLY A 130 -27.16 0.31 0.32
N THR A 131 -28.16 1.06 0.82
CA THR A 131 -28.21 1.46 2.23
C THR A 131 -29.00 0.45 3.05
N GLN A 132 -28.30 -0.36 3.85
CA GLN A 132 -28.93 -1.32 4.74
C GLN A 132 -29.20 -0.70 6.12
N PRO A 133 -30.42 -0.76 6.68
CA PRO A 133 -30.63 -0.35 8.06
C PRO A 133 -29.80 -1.24 9.01
N LEU A 134 -29.43 -0.71 10.18
CA LEU A 134 -28.76 -1.52 11.20
C LEU A 134 -29.70 -2.64 11.67
N GLY A 135 -29.22 -3.88 11.66
CA GLY A 135 -30.02 -5.04 12.02
C GLY A 135 -29.31 -6.39 11.88
N PRO A 136 -29.94 -7.49 12.33
CA PRO A 136 -29.32 -8.82 12.33
C PRO A 136 -29.10 -9.41 10.93
N THR A 137 -29.58 -8.74 9.88
CA THR A 137 -29.45 -9.13 8.48
C THR A 137 -28.33 -8.40 7.76
N ASN A 138 -27.54 -7.57 8.46
CA ASN A 138 -26.40 -6.90 7.84
C ASN A 138 -25.38 -7.93 7.32
N PRO A 139 -24.85 -7.75 6.10
CA PRO A 139 -23.82 -8.64 5.57
C PRO A 139 -22.59 -8.71 6.47
N THR A 140 -22.05 -9.92 6.63
CA THR A 140 -20.81 -10.17 7.35
C THR A 140 -19.75 -10.68 6.38
N TYR A 141 -18.55 -10.10 6.46
CA TYR A 141 -17.39 -10.40 5.63
C TYR A 141 -16.31 -11.00 6.51
N THR A 142 -15.81 -12.17 6.16
CA THR A 142 -14.70 -12.82 6.88
C THR A 142 -13.56 -13.14 5.93
N GLY A 143 -12.34 -12.84 6.34
CA GLY A 143 -11.16 -13.15 5.55
C GLY A 143 -9.88 -13.22 6.38
N VAL A 144 -8.85 -13.79 5.75
CA VAL A 144 -7.48 -13.80 6.27
C VAL A 144 -6.55 -13.28 5.19
N ILE A 145 -5.69 -12.33 5.54
CA ILE A 145 -4.67 -11.76 4.66
C ILE A 145 -3.32 -12.11 5.27
N ASN A 146 -2.49 -12.80 4.49
CA ASN A 146 -1.10 -13.11 4.84
C ASN A 146 -0.17 -12.20 4.04
N PHE A 147 0.68 -11.47 4.74
CA PHE A 147 1.70 -10.59 4.17
C PHE A 147 3.06 -11.26 4.20
N GLU A 148 3.91 -10.89 3.23
CA GLU A 148 5.30 -11.35 3.18
C GLU A 148 6.15 -10.60 4.21
N GLU A 149 5.87 -9.31 4.42
CA GLU A 149 6.48 -8.43 5.41
C GLU A 149 5.63 -8.24 6.66
N GLU A 150 6.27 -7.73 7.71
CA GLU A 150 5.66 -7.39 9.00
C GLU A 150 4.66 -6.23 8.84
N ILE A 151 3.45 -6.42 9.34
CA ILE A 151 2.45 -5.38 9.59
C ILE A 151 2.95 -4.54 10.76
N ILE A 152 3.14 -3.26 10.51
CA ILE A 152 3.66 -2.28 11.48
C ILE A 152 2.61 -1.28 11.94
N GLY A 153 1.44 -1.28 11.32
CA GLY A 153 0.33 -0.43 11.74
C GLY A 153 -0.99 -0.80 11.08
N LEU A 154 -2.05 -0.83 11.88
CA LEU A 154 -3.43 -0.81 11.41
C LEU A 154 -4.07 0.52 11.82
N PHE A 155 -4.77 1.13 10.88
CA PHE A 155 -5.54 2.35 11.07
C PHE A 155 -7.00 1.93 10.96
N THR A 156 -7.69 1.95 12.09
CA THR A 156 -9.03 1.38 12.27
C THR A 156 -10.04 2.41 12.75
N THR A 157 -9.59 3.53 13.33
CA THR A 157 -10.48 4.62 13.75
C THR A 157 -10.66 5.66 12.66
N ALA A 158 -11.84 6.27 12.57
CA ALA A 158 -12.13 7.30 11.58
C ALA A 158 -11.07 8.40 11.50
N ALA A 159 -10.62 8.87 12.66
CA ALA A 159 -9.58 9.90 12.76
C ALA A 159 -8.27 9.44 12.11
N ASN A 160 -7.82 8.24 12.42
CA ASN A 160 -6.54 7.73 11.93
C ASN A 160 -6.61 7.28 10.46
N VAL A 161 -7.74 6.73 9.99
CA VAL A 161 -7.92 6.45 8.55
C VAL A 161 -7.97 7.77 7.76
N THR A 162 -8.61 8.82 8.29
CA THR A 162 -8.65 10.13 7.62
C THR A 162 -7.27 10.77 7.57
N LEU A 163 -6.56 10.82 8.71
CA LEU A 163 -5.21 11.40 8.79
C LEU A 163 -4.20 10.67 7.91
N SER A 164 -4.31 9.35 7.82
CA SER A 164 -3.46 8.57 6.91
C SER A 164 -3.91 8.72 5.45
N GLY A 165 -5.15 9.14 5.21
CA GLY A 165 -5.66 9.42 3.86
C GLY A 165 -4.92 10.56 3.17
N ASP A 166 -4.62 11.64 3.90
CA ASP A 166 -3.82 12.78 3.42
C ASP A 166 -2.41 12.39 2.96
N ILE A 167 -1.92 11.20 3.35
CA ILE A 167 -0.57 10.71 3.05
C ILE A 167 -0.60 9.65 1.95
N PHE A 168 -1.55 8.70 2.01
CA PHE A 168 -1.49 7.49 1.21
C PHE A 168 -2.54 7.37 0.11
N GLU A 169 -3.64 8.13 0.16
CA GLU A 169 -4.70 8.02 -0.83
C GLU A 169 -4.18 8.22 -2.25
N LEU A 170 -4.62 7.36 -3.16
CA LEU A 170 -4.16 7.37 -4.54
C LEU A 170 -4.91 8.40 -5.38
N PRO A 171 -4.20 9.20 -6.20
CA PRO A 171 -4.83 9.99 -7.23
C PRO A 171 -5.70 9.13 -8.15
N GLY A 172 -6.95 9.54 -8.35
CA GLY A 172 -7.91 8.82 -9.20
C GLY A 172 -8.84 7.86 -8.46
N THR A 173 -8.62 7.59 -7.17
CA THR A 173 -9.60 6.95 -6.30
C THR A 173 -10.28 8.01 -5.44
N ILE A 174 -11.61 8.03 -5.43
CA ILE A 174 -12.37 8.87 -4.51
C ILE A 174 -12.70 8.05 -3.27
N TYR A 175 -12.10 8.40 -2.13
CA TYR A 175 -12.32 7.76 -0.84
C TYR A 175 -13.48 8.40 -0.08
N LEU A 176 -14.11 7.63 0.81
CA LEU A 176 -15.15 8.14 1.69
C LEU A 176 -14.58 9.24 2.60
N PRO A 177 -15.20 10.43 2.75
CA PRO A 177 -14.59 11.51 3.51
C PRO A 177 -14.72 11.33 5.04
N GLY A 178 -13.65 11.67 5.76
CA GLY A 178 -13.69 12.09 7.16
C GLY A 178 -14.21 11.06 8.17
N ASN A 179 -15.07 11.51 9.08
CA ASN A 179 -15.57 10.73 10.23
C ASN A 179 -16.46 9.52 9.87
N ALA A 180 -16.73 9.31 8.59
CA ALA A 180 -17.41 8.11 8.10
C ALA A 180 -16.43 6.96 7.81
N GLN A 181 -15.12 7.19 7.93
CA GLN A 181 -14.10 6.16 7.78
C GLN A 181 -13.87 5.33 9.06
N GLY A 182 -13.11 4.25 8.92
CA GLY A 182 -12.79 3.32 10.00
C GLY A 182 -13.77 2.16 10.13
N LEU A 183 -13.55 1.35 11.17
CA LEU A 183 -14.57 0.46 11.72
C LEU A 183 -15.62 1.30 12.46
N GLY A 184 -16.86 0.80 12.55
CA GLY A 184 -17.93 1.46 13.29
C GLY A 184 -17.50 2.00 14.67
N THR A 185 -17.89 3.24 14.98
CA THR A 185 -17.47 4.06 16.16
C THR A 185 -17.62 3.41 17.54
N THR A 186 -18.33 2.30 17.60
CA THR A 186 -18.24 1.29 18.64
C THR A 186 -18.11 0.00 17.88
N LEU A 187 -17.05 -0.77 18.07
CA LEU A 187 -17.01 -2.18 17.71
C LEU A 187 -18.34 -2.80 18.20
N SER A 188 -19.23 -2.94 17.23
CA SER A 188 -20.70 -2.85 17.41
C SER A 188 -21.18 -4.06 18.20
N PRO A 189 -22.39 -4.08 18.79
CA PRO A 189 -23.01 -5.35 19.20
C PRO A 189 -23.01 -6.40 18.06
N LEU A 190 -22.91 -5.96 16.80
CA LEU A 190 -22.57 -6.74 15.61
C LEU A 190 -21.05 -6.65 15.40
N ARG A 191 -20.30 -7.45 16.17
CA ARG A 191 -18.89 -7.18 16.48
C ARG A 191 -18.00 -7.35 15.25
N ASP A 192 -17.52 -6.23 14.71
CA ASP A 192 -16.31 -6.26 13.88
C ASP A 192 -15.15 -6.79 14.71
N GLN A 193 -14.27 -7.55 14.06
CA GLN A 193 -13.17 -8.25 14.72
C GLN A 193 -11.94 -8.15 13.85
N LEU A 194 -10.81 -7.92 14.51
CA LEU A 194 -9.49 -8.05 13.95
C LEU A 194 -8.68 -8.99 14.83
N ASN A 195 -7.90 -9.86 14.20
CA ASN A 195 -6.89 -10.66 14.88
C ASN A 195 -5.57 -10.47 14.15
N LEU A 196 -4.62 -9.82 14.81
CA LEU A 196 -3.27 -9.61 14.32
C LEU A 196 -2.36 -10.68 14.94
N SER A 197 -1.74 -11.49 14.08
CA SER A 197 -0.93 -12.63 14.49
C SER A 197 0.32 -12.23 15.29
N ALA A 198 0.85 -13.18 16.04
CA ALA A 198 2.04 -12.98 16.88
C ALA A 198 3.30 -12.61 16.08
N ASP A 199 3.42 -13.09 14.84
CA ASP A 199 4.51 -12.76 13.93
C ASP A 199 4.25 -11.47 13.13
N LEU A 200 3.11 -10.81 13.36
CA LEU A 200 2.68 -9.60 12.67
C LEU A 200 2.57 -9.76 11.16
N LYS A 201 2.41 -10.97 10.62
CA LYS A 201 2.30 -11.20 9.17
C LYS A 201 0.91 -11.62 8.71
N GLN A 202 -0.02 -11.86 9.63
CA GLN A 202 -1.37 -12.27 9.30
C GLN A 202 -2.39 -11.38 9.98
N LEU A 203 -3.33 -10.90 9.18
CA LEU A 203 -4.52 -10.20 9.65
C LEU A 203 -5.75 -11.04 9.31
N ALA A 204 -6.44 -11.54 10.32
CA ALA A 204 -7.79 -12.08 10.14
C ALA A 204 -8.82 -11.01 10.54
N PHE A 205 -9.92 -10.95 9.80
CA PHE A 205 -10.98 -9.98 10.06
C PHE A 205 -12.36 -10.61 9.93
N THR A 206 -13.32 -10.04 10.66
CA THR A 206 -14.75 -10.25 10.48
C THR A 206 -15.42 -8.89 10.57
N PHE A 207 -16.01 -8.37 9.50
CA PHE A 207 -16.71 -7.08 9.49
C PHE A 207 -18.20 -7.27 9.25
N THR A 208 -19.05 -6.49 9.89
CA THR A 208 -20.50 -6.48 9.68
C THR A 208 -20.95 -5.09 9.29
N THR A 209 -21.25 -4.93 8.00
CA THR A 209 -21.45 -3.63 7.38
C THR A 209 -22.94 -3.33 7.23
N GLY A 210 -23.37 -2.18 7.78
CA GLY A 210 -24.76 -1.75 7.80
C GLY A 210 -25.06 -0.57 6.86
N PRO A 211 -25.48 0.60 7.37
CA PRO A 211 -25.78 1.78 6.54
C PRO A 211 -24.53 2.54 6.09
N ALA A 212 -23.36 2.16 6.62
CA ALA A 212 -22.06 2.72 6.30
C ALA A 212 -21.14 1.58 5.84
N SER A 213 -19.99 1.93 5.26
CA SER A 213 -18.90 1.00 4.96
C SER A 213 -18.03 0.76 6.19
N ASP A 214 -17.28 -0.34 6.18
CA ASP A 214 -16.13 -0.50 7.07
C ASP A 214 -14.85 -0.45 6.25
N GLN A 215 -13.84 0.21 6.80
CA GLN A 215 -12.54 0.32 6.17
C GLN A 215 -11.42 0.39 7.18
N ILE A 216 -10.30 -0.22 6.79
CA ILE A 216 -9.05 -0.06 7.52
C ILE A 216 -7.92 0.15 6.53
N ARG A 217 -6.88 0.84 7.00
CA ARG A 217 -5.60 0.92 6.29
C ARG A 217 -4.57 0.08 7.01
N ILE A 218 -3.81 -0.69 6.23
CA ILE A 218 -2.83 -1.66 6.70
C ILE A 218 -1.47 -1.21 6.18
N LEU A 219 -0.51 -1.00 7.08
CA LEU A 219 0.86 -0.69 6.72
C LEU A 219 1.77 -1.86 7.02
N THR A 220 2.56 -2.28 6.03
CA THR A 220 3.66 -3.23 6.22
C THR A 220 5.00 -2.52 6.04
N LYS A 221 6.07 -3.11 6.60
CA LYS A 221 7.43 -2.73 6.17
C LYS A 221 7.57 -3.00 4.68
N ALA A 222 8.20 -2.09 3.95
CA ALA A 222 8.67 -2.41 2.62
C ALA A 222 9.85 -3.39 2.70
N ALA A 223 9.96 -4.30 1.74
CA ALA A 223 11.11 -5.19 1.64
C ALA A 223 12.40 -4.37 1.57
N THR A 224 13.32 -4.57 2.52
CA THR A 224 14.66 -3.98 2.39
C THR A 224 15.35 -4.69 1.23
N PRO A 225 15.80 -3.98 0.17
CA PRO A 225 16.63 -4.62 -0.84
C PRO A 225 17.86 -5.18 -0.13
N PHE A 226 18.14 -6.47 -0.32
CA PHE A 226 19.40 -7.07 0.13
C PHE A 226 20.53 -6.34 -0.59
N VAL A 227 21.19 -5.41 0.10
CA VAL A 227 22.49 -4.93 -0.33
C VAL A 227 23.45 -6.05 0.02
N SER A 228 23.75 -6.91 -0.95
CA SER A 228 24.95 -7.75 -0.86
C SER A 228 26.12 -6.78 -0.83
N THR A 229 26.56 -6.38 0.35
CA THR A 229 27.83 -5.69 0.51
C THR A 229 28.86 -6.65 -0.10
N PRO A 230 29.55 -6.31 -1.20
CA PRO A 230 30.64 -7.14 -1.66
C PRO A 230 31.60 -7.21 -0.48
N GLU A 231 31.82 -8.40 0.07
CA GLU A 231 32.93 -8.56 1.00
C GLU A 231 34.17 -8.01 0.28
N PRO A 232 34.98 -7.15 0.93
CA PRO A 232 36.26 -6.79 0.36
C PRO A 232 37.02 -8.10 0.19
N SER A 233 37.06 -8.61 -1.04
CA SER A 233 37.83 -9.78 -1.42
C SER A 233 39.21 -9.59 -0.83
N ASN A 234 39.58 -10.47 0.11
CA ASN A 234 40.89 -10.47 0.75
C ASN A 234 41.96 -10.27 -0.34
N LEU A 235 42.57 -9.09 -0.34
CA LEU A 235 43.71 -8.73 -1.18
C LEU A 235 44.96 -9.41 -0.62
N VAL A 236 44.93 -10.73 -0.51
CA VAL A 236 46.05 -11.58 -0.07
C VAL A 236 46.15 -12.70 -1.09
N GLY A 237 46.80 -12.44 -2.22
CA GLY A 237 46.94 -13.50 -3.21
C GLY A 237 47.52 -13.17 -4.58
N LEU A 238 48.13 -12.01 -4.84
CA LEU A 238 48.90 -11.80 -6.07
C LEU A 238 50.08 -10.87 -5.79
N GLY A 239 51.11 -11.40 -5.12
CA GLY A 239 52.30 -10.63 -4.77
C GLY A 239 53.55 -11.48 -4.57
N LEU A 240 53.73 -12.58 -5.30
CA LEU A 240 54.99 -13.35 -5.31
C LEU A 240 55.23 -14.07 -6.66
N ILE A 241 55.18 -13.36 -7.79
CA ILE A 241 55.81 -13.85 -9.02
C ILE A 241 56.52 -12.66 -9.68
N GLY A 242 57.85 -12.65 -9.60
CA GLY A 242 58.68 -11.79 -10.43
C GLY A 242 59.66 -10.90 -9.68
N LEU A 243 60.68 -11.47 -9.03
CA LEU A 243 62.00 -10.84 -9.00
C LEU A 243 63.07 -11.88 -8.71
N GLY A 244 63.57 -12.51 -9.78
CA GLY A 244 64.68 -13.44 -9.69
C GLY A 244 65.15 -13.79 -11.07
N VAL A 245 66.01 -12.94 -11.65
CA VAL A 245 67.28 -13.26 -12.33
C VAL A 245 67.77 -11.94 -12.91
N PHE A 246 68.89 -11.43 -12.38
CA PHE A 246 70.02 -10.84 -13.12
C PHE A 246 70.84 -9.99 -12.15
N PHE A 247 71.96 -10.52 -11.64
CA PHE A 247 73.21 -9.75 -11.66
C PHE A 247 74.40 -10.71 -11.74
N LYS A 248 75.25 -10.38 -12.70
CA LYS A 248 76.40 -11.10 -13.24
C LYS A 248 77.65 -10.44 -12.66
N GLY A 249 78.69 -11.21 -12.35
CA GLY A 249 80.08 -10.74 -12.25
C GLY A 249 80.67 -10.81 -10.84
N ARG A 250 81.53 -11.79 -10.54
CA ARG A 250 82.99 -11.90 -10.81
C ARG A 250 83.87 -11.23 -9.73
N LEU A 251 84.60 -12.10 -9.02
CA LEU A 251 86.01 -11.99 -8.53
C LEU A 251 86.27 -10.90 -7.46
N THR A 252 87.06 -11.09 -6.39
CA THR A 252 88.35 -11.80 -6.27
C THR A 252 88.77 -11.94 -4.80
N LYS A 253 89.58 -12.99 -4.53
CA LYS A 253 90.47 -13.32 -3.39
C LYS A 253 90.88 -12.21 -2.37
N LYS A 254 90.91 -12.57 -1.08
CA LYS A 254 92.09 -12.65 -0.15
C LYS A 254 91.59 -12.98 1.27
N LYS A 255 91.96 -14.13 1.87
CA LYS A 255 93.11 -14.39 2.76
C LYS A 255 92.96 -13.73 4.15
N GLN A 256 92.71 -14.53 5.20
CA GLN A 256 93.62 -14.83 6.35
C GLN A 256 92.84 -15.40 7.55
N ALA A 257 93.31 -16.53 8.09
CA ALA A 257 93.12 -16.95 9.49
C ALA A 257 94.03 -16.09 10.41
N PRO A 258 94.14 -16.27 11.75
CA PRO A 258 93.52 -17.27 12.65
C PRO A 258 93.04 -16.70 14.02
N LYS A 259 92.47 -17.55 14.90
CA LYS A 259 92.98 -17.84 16.27
C LYS A 259 91.98 -18.59 17.16
N ASP A 260 92.45 -19.74 17.63
CA ASP A 260 92.45 -20.25 19.02
C ASP A 260 91.14 -20.32 19.81
N ALA A 261 90.66 -21.56 20.02
CA ALA A 261 90.60 -22.21 21.34
C ALA A 261 90.59 -23.74 21.15
#